data_AF-A0A957MD46-F1
#
_entry.id   AF-A0A957MD46-F1
#
_cell.length_a   1.000
_cell.length_b   1.000
_cell.length_c   1.000
_cell.angle_alpha   90.00
_cell.angle_beta   90.00
_cell.angle_gamma   90.00
#
_symmetry.space_group_name_H-M   'P 1'
#
loop_
_entity.id
_entity.type
_entity.pdbx_description
1 polymer ?
#
loop_
_entity_poly.entity_id
_entity_poly.type
_entity_poly.pdbx_seq_one_letter_code
_entity_poly.pdbx_strand_id
1 'polypeptide(L)'
;PEGPNGNPDPVASGRDVRETFARMAMNDYETVALTAGGHTFGKAHGAGDPALVGPEPEAAPIEEMGLGWKSSFGSGMAGDAIGSGIEGAWKPNPTTWDMGYLKVLFKYEWELVKSPAGAHQWLAKDVEEEDMVVDAFDPTKKHRPMMTTADLSLRFDPIYEPISRHFLENPEEFADAFARAWFKLTHRDMGPRARYLGPEVPAEELIWQDPVPAVDHTLIDAQDVAALKAKILASGLTIPQLVSTAWASASTFRGSDKRGGANGARIRLAPQKDWDVNQPAQLATVLQTLEGIQRDFNNAQSGGKKVSLADLIVLGGCAG
;
A
#
# COMPACT_ATOMS: atom_id res chain seq x y z
N PRO A 1 13.24 -1.25 -13.37
CA PRO A 1 12.78 -2.45 -14.11
C PRO A 1 13.96 -3.36 -14.53
N GLU A 2 15.09 -2.77 -14.94
CA GLU A 2 16.27 -3.50 -15.43
C GLU A 2 17.10 -4.18 -14.33
N GLY A 3 16.85 -3.86 -13.05
CA GLY A 3 17.59 -4.35 -11.87
C GLY A 3 18.39 -3.23 -11.18
N PRO A 4 19.05 -3.51 -10.04
CA PRO A 4 19.70 -2.49 -9.22
C PRO A 4 20.77 -1.73 -10.00
N ASN A 5 20.61 -0.40 -10.12
CA ASN A 5 21.49 0.47 -10.92
C ASN A 5 21.68 0.01 -12.38
N GLY A 6 20.67 -0.64 -12.96
CA GLY A 6 20.72 -1.16 -14.34
C GLY A 6 21.40 -2.53 -14.49
N ASN A 7 21.86 -3.15 -13.40
CA ASN A 7 22.42 -4.50 -13.43
C ASN A 7 21.31 -5.56 -13.47
N PRO A 8 21.20 -6.38 -14.53
CA PRO A 8 20.11 -7.36 -14.70
C PRO A 8 20.32 -8.63 -13.87
N ASP A 9 20.35 -8.48 -12.55
CA ASP A 9 20.36 -9.57 -11.57
C ASP A 9 18.98 -9.71 -10.90
N PRO A 10 18.20 -10.77 -11.23
CA PRO A 10 16.88 -10.98 -10.65
C PRO A 10 16.87 -11.14 -9.12
N VAL A 11 17.88 -11.79 -8.55
CA VAL A 11 17.95 -12.02 -7.09
C VAL A 11 18.25 -10.72 -6.37
N ALA A 12 19.17 -9.91 -6.91
CA ALA A 12 19.44 -8.59 -6.38
C ALA A 12 18.23 -7.67 -6.54
N SER A 13 17.52 -7.73 -7.67
CA SER A 13 16.29 -6.98 -7.89
C SER A 13 15.20 -7.34 -6.87
N GLY A 14 15.07 -8.63 -6.50
CA GLY A 14 14.10 -9.07 -5.48
C GLY A 14 14.33 -8.42 -4.11
N ARG A 15 15.58 -8.13 -3.75
CA ARG A 15 15.92 -7.42 -2.50
C ARG A 15 15.42 -5.97 -2.51
N ASP A 16 15.67 -5.24 -3.60
CA ASP A 16 15.23 -3.85 -3.73
C ASP A 16 13.69 -3.75 -3.81
N VAL A 17 13.06 -4.68 -4.54
CA VAL A 17 11.59 -4.79 -4.60
C VAL A 17 11.02 -5.00 -3.20
N ARG A 18 11.56 -5.94 -2.42
CA ARG A 18 11.10 -6.18 -1.05
C ARG A 18 11.21 -4.95 -0.15
N GLU A 19 12.38 -4.32 -0.15
CA GLU A 19 12.62 -3.16 0.71
C GLU A 19 11.69 -1.99 0.34
N THR A 20 11.53 -1.72 -0.96
CA THR A 20 10.67 -0.62 -1.42
C THR A 20 9.20 -0.89 -1.16
N PHE A 21 8.71 -2.11 -1.42
CA PHE A 21 7.32 -2.48 -1.12
C PHE A 21 7.04 -2.51 0.38
N ALA A 22 7.98 -2.95 1.21
CA ALA A 22 7.86 -2.89 2.67
C ALA A 22 7.72 -1.45 3.17
N ARG A 23 8.50 -0.50 2.62
CA ARG A 23 8.36 0.95 2.90
C ARG A 23 7.03 1.53 2.41
N MET A 24 6.39 0.85 1.47
CA MET A 24 5.06 1.13 0.97
C MET A 24 3.96 0.31 1.69
N ALA A 25 4.28 -0.31 2.82
CA ALA A 25 3.36 -1.11 3.63
C ALA A 25 2.79 -2.35 2.92
N MET A 26 3.53 -2.95 1.99
CA MET A 26 3.21 -4.23 1.36
C MET A 26 4.20 -5.30 1.83
N ASN A 27 3.70 -6.44 2.29
CA ASN A 27 4.54 -7.58 2.62
C ASN A 27 4.90 -8.40 1.37
N ASP A 28 5.67 -9.48 1.52
CA ASP A 28 6.11 -10.29 0.38
C ASP A 28 4.95 -10.91 -0.41
N TYR A 29 3.93 -11.40 0.28
CA TYR A 29 2.76 -12.03 -0.33
C TYR A 29 1.91 -11.03 -1.12
N GLU A 30 1.68 -9.84 -0.56
CA GLU A 30 1.01 -8.71 -1.24
C GLU A 30 1.84 -8.21 -2.43
N THR A 31 3.18 -8.21 -2.32
CA THR A 31 4.09 -7.74 -3.37
C THR A 31 4.08 -8.65 -4.59
N VAL A 32 4.15 -9.97 -4.38
CA VAL A 32 4.02 -10.95 -5.47
C VAL A 32 2.63 -10.84 -6.10
N ALA A 33 1.57 -10.77 -5.29
CA ALA A 33 0.21 -10.64 -5.78
C ALA A 33 0.02 -9.39 -6.65
N LEU A 34 0.48 -8.22 -6.19
CA LEU A 34 0.39 -6.95 -6.94
C LEU A 34 1.20 -6.99 -8.24
N THR A 35 2.43 -7.51 -8.20
CA THR A 35 3.30 -7.52 -9.38
C THR A 35 2.77 -8.48 -10.43
N ALA A 36 2.52 -9.74 -10.06
CA ALA A 36 1.98 -10.74 -10.98
C ALA A 36 0.57 -10.39 -11.46
N GLY A 37 -0.28 -9.85 -10.59
CA GLY A 37 -1.65 -9.45 -10.94
C GLY A 37 -1.68 -8.23 -11.86
N GLY A 38 -0.82 -7.24 -11.62
CA GLY A 38 -0.67 -6.08 -12.50
C GLY A 38 -0.13 -6.45 -13.88
N HIS A 39 0.97 -7.21 -13.93
CA HIS A 39 1.60 -7.66 -15.17
C HIS A 39 0.88 -8.83 -15.86
N THR A 40 -0.24 -9.29 -15.32
CA THR A 40 -1.23 -10.07 -16.08
C THR A 40 -1.87 -9.24 -17.20
N PHE A 41 -1.76 -7.90 -17.15
CA PHE A 41 -2.37 -7.01 -18.14
C PHE A 41 -1.34 -6.16 -18.91
N GLY A 42 -1.65 -5.91 -20.18
CA GLY A 42 -0.96 -4.92 -21.01
C GLY A 42 0.43 -5.33 -21.49
N LYS A 43 1.25 -4.31 -21.77
CA LYS A 43 2.64 -4.44 -22.27
C LYS A 43 3.51 -3.27 -21.83
N ALA A 44 4.82 -3.43 -21.94
CA ALA A 44 5.78 -2.32 -21.90
C ALA A 44 5.96 -1.68 -23.29
N HIS A 45 6.52 -0.47 -23.35
CA HIS A 45 6.70 0.31 -24.58
C HIS A 45 8.15 0.85 -24.69
N GLY A 46 8.83 0.51 -25.77
CA GLY A 46 10.24 0.73 -26.05
C GLY A 46 10.57 0.44 -27.51
N ALA A 47 9.70 0.87 -28.43
CA ALA A 47 9.77 0.56 -29.85
C ALA A 47 10.99 1.14 -30.59
N GLY A 48 11.64 2.17 -30.02
CA GLY A 48 12.76 2.88 -30.66
C GLY A 48 13.64 3.63 -29.67
N ASP A 49 14.57 4.43 -30.23
CA ASP A 49 15.59 5.16 -29.46
C ASP A 49 14.96 6.16 -28.47
N PRO A 50 15.23 6.05 -27.15
CA PRO A 50 14.76 6.99 -26.14
C PRO A 50 15.17 8.45 -26.40
N ALA A 51 16.25 8.70 -27.15
CA ALA A 51 16.68 10.05 -27.52
C ALA A 51 15.67 10.79 -28.41
N LEU A 52 14.69 10.07 -28.99
CA LEU A 52 13.61 10.64 -29.80
C LEU A 52 12.39 11.04 -28.95
N VAL A 53 12.43 10.82 -27.64
CA VAL A 53 11.38 11.24 -26.70
C VAL A 53 11.70 12.65 -26.22
N GLY A 54 10.77 13.57 -26.47
CA GLY A 54 10.85 14.97 -26.04
C GLY A 54 10.73 15.17 -24.52
N PRO A 55 10.76 16.43 -24.06
CA PRO A 55 10.70 16.78 -22.64
C PRO A 55 9.44 16.27 -21.95
N GLU A 56 9.55 16.03 -20.65
CA GLU A 56 8.44 15.72 -19.74
C GLU A 56 7.43 16.88 -19.63
N PRO A 57 6.21 16.65 -19.11
CA PRO A 57 5.12 17.64 -19.13
C PRO A 57 5.48 19.04 -18.61
N GLU A 58 6.27 19.14 -17.54
CA GLU A 58 6.65 20.45 -16.94
C GLU A 58 7.70 21.22 -17.75
N ALA A 59 8.45 20.53 -18.62
CA ALA A 59 9.44 21.13 -19.53
C ALA A 59 8.97 21.18 -20.99
N ALA A 60 7.76 20.68 -21.26
CA ALA A 60 7.19 20.66 -22.59
C ALA A 60 6.80 22.07 -23.06
N PRO A 61 6.89 22.35 -24.38
CA PRO A 61 6.35 23.57 -24.95
C PRO A 61 4.86 23.73 -24.61
N ILE A 62 4.41 24.97 -24.41
CA ILE A 62 3.05 25.26 -23.98
C ILE A 62 1.99 24.65 -24.92
N GLU A 63 2.29 24.55 -26.22
CA GLU A 63 1.42 23.97 -27.24
C GLU A 63 1.12 22.47 -27.07
N GLU A 64 1.88 21.74 -26.22
CA GLU A 64 1.58 20.35 -25.85
C GLU A 64 0.45 20.26 -24.81
N MET A 65 -0.11 21.39 -24.36
CA MET A 65 -1.32 21.47 -23.52
C MET A 65 -1.22 20.66 -22.21
N GLY A 66 -0.04 20.69 -21.58
CA GLY A 66 0.23 19.96 -20.34
C GLY A 66 0.54 18.47 -20.52
N LEU A 67 0.68 18.01 -21.77
CA LEU A 67 1.28 16.71 -22.09
C LEU A 67 2.80 16.85 -22.26
N GLY A 68 3.50 15.72 -22.29
CA GLY A 68 4.95 15.63 -22.51
C GLY A 68 5.33 14.30 -23.13
N TRP A 69 6.63 14.04 -23.20
CA TRP A 69 7.22 12.83 -23.80
C TRP A 69 6.79 12.59 -25.25
N LYS A 70 6.52 13.67 -26.00
CA LYS A 70 6.22 13.57 -27.43
C LYS A 70 7.37 12.90 -28.16
N SER A 71 7.08 11.78 -28.81
CA SER A 71 8.07 11.02 -29.55
C SER A 71 8.10 11.42 -31.02
N SER A 72 9.31 11.61 -31.56
CA SER A 72 9.53 11.76 -33.01
C SER A 72 9.84 10.43 -33.72
N PHE A 73 9.79 9.31 -33.00
CA PHE A 73 9.99 7.98 -33.57
C PHE A 73 8.72 7.47 -34.26
N GLY A 74 8.80 7.20 -35.57
CA GLY A 74 7.65 6.70 -36.33
C GLY A 74 6.44 7.62 -36.22
N SER A 75 5.29 7.06 -35.85
CA SER A 75 4.06 7.81 -35.53
C SER A 75 4.06 8.47 -34.14
N GLY A 76 5.02 8.11 -33.27
CA GLY A 76 5.14 8.59 -31.89
C GLY A 76 4.14 7.96 -30.90
N MET A 77 3.30 7.02 -31.34
CA MET A 77 2.25 6.39 -30.55
C MET A 77 1.96 4.97 -31.04
N ALA A 78 1.01 4.28 -30.39
CA ALA A 78 0.59 2.93 -30.77
C ALA A 78 1.78 1.94 -30.87
N GLY A 79 1.99 1.31 -32.02
CA GLY A 79 3.10 0.38 -32.25
C GLY A 79 4.49 1.03 -32.13
N ASP A 80 4.57 2.36 -32.29
CA ASP A 80 5.81 3.14 -32.20
C ASP A 80 5.97 3.82 -30.81
N ALA A 81 5.10 3.51 -29.85
CA ALA A 81 5.15 4.13 -28.54
C ALA A 81 6.46 3.78 -27.79
N ILE A 82 7.02 4.80 -27.12
CA ILE A 82 8.17 4.67 -26.23
C ILE A 82 7.74 5.18 -24.87
N GLY A 83 7.82 4.32 -23.86
CA GLY A 83 7.52 4.62 -22.46
C GLY A 83 8.73 4.35 -21.58
N SER A 84 8.80 3.14 -21.02
CA SER A 84 9.91 2.75 -20.15
C SER A 84 11.19 2.38 -20.91
N GLY A 85 11.11 2.17 -22.23
CA GLY A 85 12.20 1.61 -23.04
C GLY A 85 12.27 0.08 -23.01
N ILE A 86 11.52 -0.59 -22.12
CA ILE A 86 11.29 -2.04 -22.20
C ILE A 86 10.20 -2.30 -23.24
N GLU A 87 10.31 -3.35 -24.04
CA GLU A 87 9.37 -3.64 -25.13
C GLU A 87 8.84 -5.08 -25.07
N GLY A 88 7.51 -5.22 -25.09
CA GLY A 88 6.83 -6.52 -25.16
C GLY A 88 5.75 -6.70 -24.09
N ALA A 89 4.93 -7.72 -24.26
CA ALA A 89 3.92 -8.12 -23.28
C ALA A 89 4.37 -9.35 -22.49
N TRP A 90 3.83 -9.52 -21.28
CA TRP A 90 4.22 -10.59 -20.38
C TRP A 90 3.60 -11.96 -20.70
N LYS A 91 2.44 -11.98 -21.39
CA LYS A 91 1.68 -13.20 -21.66
C LYS A 91 0.79 -13.11 -22.92
N PRO A 92 0.25 -14.23 -23.44
CA PRO A 92 -0.40 -14.30 -24.77
C PRO A 92 -1.71 -13.53 -24.90
N ASN A 93 -2.46 -13.35 -23.79
CA ASN A 93 -3.76 -12.66 -23.77
C ASN A 93 -3.73 -11.36 -22.93
N PRO A 94 -3.00 -10.30 -23.31
CA PRO A 94 -2.72 -9.15 -22.43
C PRO A 94 -3.92 -8.39 -21.89
N THR A 95 -5.13 -8.61 -22.39
CA THR A 95 -6.34 -7.88 -22.00
C THR A 95 -7.33 -8.70 -21.17
N THR A 96 -6.92 -9.90 -20.73
CA THR A 96 -7.79 -10.84 -20.02
C THR A 96 -7.17 -11.21 -18.67
N TRP A 97 -7.97 -11.28 -17.61
CA TRP A 97 -7.51 -11.89 -16.35
C TRP A 97 -7.39 -13.42 -16.53
N ASP A 98 -6.18 -13.95 -16.40
CA ASP A 98 -5.91 -15.38 -16.35
C ASP A 98 -4.55 -15.63 -15.68
N MET A 99 -4.15 -16.89 -15.56
CA MET A 99 -2.87 -17.29 -14.96
C MET A 99 -1.67 -17.21 -15.92
N GLY A 100 -1.84 -16.60 -17.11
CA GLY A 100 -0.84 -16.65 -18.18
C GLY A 100 0.50 -16.04 -17.77
N TYR A 101 0.52 -14.97 -16.95
CA TYR A 101 1.75 -14.38 -16.43
C TYR A 101 2.60 -15.42 -15.65
N LEU A 102 2.01 -16.02 -14.60
CA LEU A 102 2.71 -17.00 -13.77
C LEU A 102 3.03 -18.29 -14.53
N LYS A 103 2.13 -18.73 -15.42
CA LYS A 103 2.37 -19.90 -16.29
C LYS A 103 3.60 -19.69 -17.17
N VAL A 104 3.67 -18.57 -17.89
CA VAL A 104 4.81 -18.25 -18.76
C VAL A 104 6.10 -18.08 -17.95
N LEU A 105 6.04 -17.39 -16.80
CA LEU A 105 7.18 -17.18 -15.90
C LEU A 105 7.88 -18.49 -15.52
N PHE A 106 7.09 -19.53 -15.20
CA PHE A 106 7.60 -20.83 -14.76
C PHE A 106 7.75 -21.88 -15.87
N LYS A 107 7.03 -21.77 -17.00
CA LYS A 107 7.10 -22.72 -18.12
C LYS A 107 8.41 -22.60 -18.91
N TYR A 108 8.92 -21.38 -19.08
CA TYR A 108 10.04 -21.10 -19.99
C TYR A 108 11.33 -20.74 -19.27
N GLU A 109 12.46 -21.01 -19.92
CA GLU A 109 13.75 -20.42 -19.56
C GLU A 109 13.91 -19.05 -20.22
N TRP A 110 14.70 -18.17 -19.60
CA TRP A 110 14.78 -16.76 -19.99
C TRP A 110 16.15 -16.40 -20.55
N GLU A 111 16.19 -15.71 -21.70
CA GLU A 111 17.41 -15.08 -22.24
C GLU A 111 17.43 -13.58 -21.98
N LEU A 112 18.56 -13.09 -21.45
CA LEU A 112 18.83 -11.66 -21.36
C LEU A 112 19.09 -11.10 -22.76
N VAL A 113 18.33 -10.09 -23.14
CA VAL A 113 18.45 -9.38 -24.41
C VAL A 113 18.42 -7.87 -24.19
N LYS A 114 18.59 -7.12 -25.27
CA LYS A 114 18.30 -5.68 -25.32
C LYS A 114 16.99 -5.43 -26.06
N SER A 115 16.16 -4.54 -25.53
CA SER A 115 14.99 -4.01 -26.25
C SER A 115 15.42 -3.21 -27.48
N PRO A 116 14.50 -2.86 -28.40
CA PRO A 116 14.81 -1.92 -29.49
C PRO A 116 15.36 -0.57 -29.00
N ALA A 117 14.98 -0.16 -27.79
CA ALA A 117 15.48 1.04 -27.12
C ALA A 117 16.80 0.84 -26.34
N GLY A 118 17.38 -0.36 -26.34
CA GLY A 118 18.64 -0.67 -25.66
C GLY A 118 18.54 -1.01 -24.16
N ALA A 119 17.34 -1.17 -23.62
CA ALA A 119 17.12 -1.57 -22.23
C ALA A 119 17.33 -3.07 -22.01
N HIS A 120 17.86 -3.48 -20.86
CA HIS A 120 17.93 -4.88 -20.44
C HIS A 120 16.54 -5.45 -20.17
N GLN A 121 16.20 -6.53 -20.88
CA GLN A 121 14.96 -7.28 -20.65
C GLN A 121 15.18 -8.76 -20.95
N TRP A 122 14.19 -9.57 -20.66
CA TRP A 122 14.27 -11.02 -20.84
C TRP A 122 13.19 -11.50 -21.78
N LEU A 123 13.55 -12.39 -22.72
CA LEU A 123 12.59 -13.06 -23.59
C LEU A 123 12.56 -14.55 -23.28
N ALA A 124 11.37 -15.13 -23.35
CA ALA A 124 11.20 -16.57 -23.18
C ALA A 124 11.91 -17.31 -24.34
N LYS A 125 12.63 -18.39 -24.02
CA LYS A 125 13.28 -19.28 -24.99
C LYS A 125 12.30 -20.35 -25.46
N ASP A 126 12.47 -20.80 -26.71
CA ASP A 126 11.77 -21.96 -27.27
C ASP A 126 10.25 -21.93 -27.03
N VAL A 127 9.65 -20.77 -27.31
CA VAL A 127 8.23 -20.49 -27.01
C VAL A 127 7.33 -21.29 -27.93
N GLU A 128 6.31 -21.92 -27.34
CA GLU A 128 5.30 -22.66 -28.07
C GLU A 128 4.34 -21.69 -28.75
N GLU A 129 3.77 -22.09 -29.90
CA GLU A 129 2.91 -21.21 -30.70
C GLU A 129 1.68 -20.69 -29.94
N GLU A 130 1.17 -21.47 -28.98
CA GLU A 130 0.05 -21.09 -28.09
C GLU A 130 0.40 -19.99 -27.09
N ASP A 131 1.70 -19.86 -26.76
CA ASP A 131 2.22 -18.88 -25.79
C ASP A 131 2.90 -17.68 -26.46
N MET A 132 2.85 -17.61 -27.79
CA MET A 132 3.27 -16.44 -28.53
C MET A 132 2.26 -15.30 -28.35
N VAL A 133 2.76 -14.09 -28.10
CA VAL A 133 1.96 -12.89 -27.92
C VAL A 133 1.63 -12.28 -29.29
N VAL A 134 0.36 -12.12 -29.62
CA VAL A 134 -0.06 -11.38 -30.82
C VAL A 134 0.28 -9.90 -30.64
N ASP A 135 0.83 -9.27 -31.68
CA ASP A 135 1.18 -7.84 -31.65
C ASP A 135 -0.06 -6.97 -31.38
N ALA A 136 0.16 -5.87 -30.65
CA ALA A 136 -0.92 -5.01 -30.17
C ALA A 136 -1.68 -4.28 -31.30
N PHE A 137 -1.07 -4.10 -32.47
CA PHE A 137 -1.65 -3.35 -33.59
C PHE A 137 -1.60 -4.11 -34.93
N ASP A 138 -0.86 -5.21 -35.02
CA ASP A 138 -0.75 -6.03 -36.22
C ASP A 138 -1.01 -7.53 -35.93
N PRO A 139 -2.23 -8.05 -36.14
CA PRO A 139 -2.57 -9.42 -35.78
C PRO A 139 -1.80 -10.49 -36.57
N THR A 140 -1.07 -10.09 -37.62
CA THR A 140 -0.22 -10.99 -38.41
C THR A 140 1.16 -11.21 -37.78
N LYS A 141 1.54 -10.39 -36.80
CA LYS A 141 2.80 -10.46 -36.07
C LYS A 141 2.62 -11.11 -34.71
N LYS A 142 3.62 -11.88 -34.33
CA LYS A 142 3.73 -12.53 -33.02
C LYS A 142 5.10 -12.30 -32.41
N HIS A 143 5.11 -12.14 -31.10
CA HIS A 143 6.29 -11.87 -30.30
C HIS A 143 6.41 -12.89 -29.18
N ARG A 144 7.64 -13.14 -28.75
CA ARG A 144 7.90 -13.95 -27.55
C ARG A 144 7.47 -13.15 -26.30
N PRO A 145 6.92 -13.80 -25.27
CA PRO A 145 6.69 -13.13 -23.99
C PRO A 145 7.96 -12.50 -23.43
N MET A 146 7.78 -11.34 -22.79
CA MET A 146 8.84 -10.53 -22.21
C MET A 146 8.68 -10.46 -20.69
N MET A 147 9.80 -10.51 -19.97
CA MET A 147 9.88 -10.24 -18.53
C MET A 147 10.96 -9.18 -18.25
N THR A 148 10.71 -8.32 -17.29
CA THR A 148 11.75 -7.46 -16.72
C THR A 148 12.63 -8.24 -15.74
N THR A 149 13.78 -7.69 -15.35
CA THR A 149 14.59 -8.27 -14.27
C THR A 149 13.81 -8.33 -12.95
N ALA A 150 12.96 -7.34 -12.70
CA ALA A 150 12.09 -7.33 -11.52
C ALA A 150 11.04 -8.45 -11.58
N ASP A 151 10.47 -8.75 -12.75
CA ASP A 151 9.55 -9.86 -12.91
C ASP A 151 10.22 -11.21 -12.63
N LEU A 152 11.43 -11.40 -13.15
CA LEU A 152 12.21 -12.61 -12.88
C LEU A 152 12.54 -12.78 -11.40
N SER A 153 12.59 -11.71 -10.60
CA SER A 153 12.78 -11.84 -9.15
C SER A 153 11.68 -12.68 -8.50
N LEU A 154 10.46 -12.71 -9.04
CA LEU A 154 9.36 -13.52 -8.51
C LEU A 154 9.64 -15.03 -8.61
N ARG A 155 10.53 -15.44 -9.53
CA ARG A 155 10.96 -16.83 -9.72
C ARG A 155 12.33 -17.13 -9.11
N PHE A 156 13.26 -16.18 -9.10
CA PHE A 156 14.64 -16.45 -8.67
C PHE A 156 14.96 -16.01 -7.25
N ASP A 157 14.20 -15.08 -6.66
CA ASP A 157 14.36 -14.73 -5.25
C ASP A 157 13.79 -15.87 -4.37
N PRO A 158 14.56 -16.38 -3.39
CA PRO A 158 14.17 -17.54 -2.58
C PRO A 158 12.96 -17.31 -1.67
N ILE A 159 12.54 -16.06 -1.44
CA ILE A 159 11.35 -15.71 -0.67
C ILE A 159 10.14 -15.58 -1.59
N TYR A 160 10.30 -14.99 -2.78
CA TYR A 160 9.18 -14.82 -3.71
C TYR A 160 8.84 -16.06 -4.53
N GLU A 161 9.83 -16.90 -4.83
CA GLU A 161 9.62 -18.13 -5.60
C GLU A 161 8.55 -19.04 -5.00
N PRO A 162 8.60 -19.41 -3.69
CA PRO A 162 7.59 -20.30 -3.12
C PRO A 162 6.20 -19.67 -3.11
N ILE A 163 6.11 -18.35 -2.93
CA ILE A 163 4.83 -17.61 -2.98
C ILE A 163 4.27 -17.63 -4.42
N SER A 164 5.11 -17.34 -5.40
CA SER A 164 4.71 -17.29 -6.82
C SER A 164 4.30 -18.67 -7.33
N ARG A 165 5.00 -19.72 -6.90
CA ARG A 165 4.64 -21.11 -7.20
C ARG A 165 3.33 -21.51 -6.53
N HIS A 166 3.14 -21.12 -5.27
CA HIS A 166 1.87 -21.34 -4.57
C HIS A 166 0.70 -20.66 -5.30
N PHE A 167 0.86 -19.43 -5.76
CA PHE A 167 -0.17 -18.76 -6.56
C PHE A 167 -0.42 -19.41 -7.92
N LEU A 168 0.62 -19.93 -8.57
CA LEU A 168 0.46 -20.68 -9.82
C LEU A 168 -0.40 -21.95 -9.60
N GLU A 169 -0.19 -22.63 -8.47
CA GLU A 169 -0.92 -23.85 -8.09
C GLU A 169 -2.32 -23.56 -7.51
N ASN A 170 -2.54 -22.34 -6.98
CA ASN A 170 -3.76 -21.92 -6.29
C ASN A 170 -4.32 -20.61 -6.88
N PRO A 171 -4.91 -20.64 -8.08
CA PRO A 171 -5.32 -19.44 -8.82
C PRO A 171 -6.42 -18.63 -8.14
N GLU A 172 -7.33 -19.27 -7.40
CA GLU A 172 -8.39 -18.57 -6.66
C GLU A 172 -7.81 -17.74 -5.49
N GLU A 173 -6.81 -18.29 -4.81
CA GLU A 173 -6.11 -17.60 -3.72
C GLU A 173 -5.28 -16.42 -4.27
N PHE A 174 -4.63 -16.59 -5.41
CA PHE A 174 -3.97 -15.50 -6.11
C PHE A 174 -4.93 -14.35 -6.45
N ALA A 175 -6.12 -14.67 -6.96
CA ALA A 175 -7.13 -13.67 -7.29
C ALA A 175 -7.61 -12.90 -6.04
N ASP A 176 -7.88 -13.58 -4.92
CA ASP A 176 -8.26 -12.94 -3.65
C ASP A 176 -7.11 -12.07 -3.09
N ALA A 177 -5.88 -12.60 -3.08
CA ALA A 177 -4.71 -11.88 -2.62
C ALA A 177 -4.47 -10.60 -3.44
N PHE A 178 -4.57 -10.69 -4.77
CA PHE A 178 -4.44 -9.54 -5.65
C PHE A 178 -5.56 -8.52 -5.41
N ALA A 179 -6.82 -8.96 -5.31
CA ALA A 179 -7.95 -8.06 -5.05
C ALA A 179 -7.78 -7.29 -3.73
N ARG A 180 -7.38 -7.99 -2.66
CA ARG A 180 -7.14 -7.38 -1.34
C ARG A 180 -5.94 -6.44 -1.34
N ALA A 181 -4.84 -6.83 -1.96
CA ALA A 181 -3.64 -6.00 -2.05
C ALA A 181 -3.87 -4.76 -2.94
N TRP A 182 -4.63 -4.90 -4.03
CA TRP A 182 -5.04 -3.79 -4.89
C TRP A 182 -5.95 -2.79 -4.16
N PHE A 183 -6.93 -3.30 -3.40
CA PHE A 183 -7.78 -2.46 -2.56
C PHE A 183 -6.94 -1.71 -1.52
N LYS A 184 -6.04 -2.40 -0.81
CA LYS A 184 -5.12 -1.78 0.14
C LYS A 184 -4.25 -0.71 -0.54
N LEU A 185 -3.64 -1.01 -1.69
CA LEU A 185 -2.78 -0.08 -2.44
C LEU A 185 -3.49 1.25 -2.70
N THR A 186 -4.73 1.18 -3.14
CA THR A 186 -5.52 2.33 -3.60
C THR A 186 -6.27 3.06 -2.49
N HIS A 187 -6.21 2.56 -1.24
CA HIS A 187 -6.96 3.12 -0.11
C HIS A 187 -6.12 3.33 1.17
N ARG A 188 -4.84 2.91 1.19
CA ARG A 188 -3.95 2.98 2.37
C ARG A 188 -3.72 4.38 2.93
N ASP A 189 -3.90 5.43 2.13
CA ASP A 189 -3.72 6.84 2.50
C ASP A 189 -5.05 7.59 2.75
N MET A 190 -6.17 6.86 2.73
CA MET A 190 -7.48 7.41 3.04
C MET A 190 -7.75 7.50 4.54
N GLY A 191 -6.92 6.91 5.40
CA GLY A 191 -7.12 6.92 6.84
C GLY A 191 -8.38 6.15 7.29
N PRO A 192 -9.07 6.60 8.37
CA PRO A 192 -10.18 5.87 8.95
C PRO A 192 -11.32 5.57 7.97
N ARG A 193 -11.95 4.40 8.12
CA ARG A 193 -13.10 3.96 7.30
C ARG A 193 -14.26 4.96 7.26
N ALA A 194 -14.42 5.79 8.29
CA ALA A 194 -15.41 6.87 8.33
C ALA A 194 -15.27 7.89 7.17
N ARG A 195 -14.14 7.91 6.47
CA ARG A 195 -13.90 8.75 5.29
C ARG A 195 -14.31 8.11 3.95
N TYR A 196 -14.68 6.83 3.95
CA TYR A 196 -14.99 6.09 2.74
C TYR A 196 -16.43 6.37 2.36
N LEU A 197 -16.68 6.61 1.07
CA LEU A 197 -17.98 7.04 0.55
C LEU A 197 -18.40 6.16 -0.63
N GLY A 198 -19.71 6.05 -0.84
CA GLY A 198 -20.28 5.31 -1.96
C GLY A 198 -20.73 3.89 -1.62
N PRO A 199 -21.45 3.23 -2.54
CA PRO A 199 -22.11 1.95 -2.30
C PRO A 199 -21.17 0.74 -2.35
N GLU A 200 -19.93 0.91 -2.82
CA GLU A 200 -18.96 -0.18 -3.03
C GLU A 200 -17.93 -0.31 -1.89
N VAL A 201 -18.11 0.44 -0.80
CA VAL A 201 -17.24 0.31 0.38
C VAL A 201 -17.39 -1.11 0.96
N PRO A 202 -16.31 -1.91 1.05
CA PRO A 202 -16.41 -3.28 1.53
C PRO A 202 -16.82 -3.30 3.00
N ALA A 203 -17.71 -4.23 3.35
CA ALA A 203 -18.20 -4.40 4.72
C ALA A 203 -17.09 -4.86 5.67
N GLU A 204 -16.17 -5.71 5.21
CA GLU A 204 -15.03 -6.22 5.96
C GLU A 204 -14.12 -5.07 6.44
N GLU A 205 -13.77 -5.08 7.71
CA GLU A 205 -12.75 -4.20 8.29
C GLU A 205 -11.37 -4.84 8.17
N LEU A 206 -10.43 -4.09 7.59
CA LEU A 206 -9.09 -4.59 7.37
C LEU A 206 -8.15 -4.00 8.41
N ILE A 207 -7.25 -4.82 8.95
CA ILE A 207 -6.37 -4.43 10.06
C ILE A 207 -5.51 -3.20 9.74
N TRP A 208 -5.08 -3.04 8.49
CA TRP A 208 -4.27 -1.89 8.05
C TRP A 208 -5.02 -0.55 8.08
N GLN A 209 -6.36 -0.56 8.19
CA GLN A 209 -7.18 0.64 8.34
C GLN A 209 -7.15 1.22 9.76
N ASP A 210 -6.41 0.57 10.67
CA ASP A 210 -6.37 0.90 12.09
C ASP A 210 -7.81 1.06 12.68
N PRO A 211 -8.68 0.04 12.56
CA PRO A 211 -10.11 0.15 12.88
C PRO A 211 -10.35 0.56 14.33
N VAL A 212 -11.45 1.27 14.57
CA VAL A 212 -11.90 1.68 15.89
C VAL A 212 -13.30 1.09 16.09
N PRO A 213 -13.57 0.40 17.21
CA PRO A 213 -14.90 -0.16 17.48
C PRO A 213 -15.99 0.90 17.35
N ALA A 214 -17.14 0.50 16.81
CA ALA A 214 -18.33 1.34 16.78
C ALA A 214 -18.79 1.68 18.21
N VAL A 215 -19.36 2.87 18.38
CA VAL A 215 -19.98 3.27 19.65
C VAL A 215 -21.32 2.55 19.80
N ASP A 216 -21.48 1.76 20.86
CA ASP A 216 -22.66 0.95 21.16
C ASP A 216 -23.43 1.43 22.41
N HIS A 217 -23.10 2.63 22.90
CA HIS A 217 -23.58 3.17 24.16
C HIS A 217 -23.94 4.66 24.04
N THR A 218 -24.74 5.16 24.99
CA THR A 218 -25.04 6.59 25.09
C THR A 218 -23.77 7.35 25.47
N LEU A 219 -23.50 8.47 24.79
CA LEU A 219 -22.36 9.34 25.09
C LEU A 219 -22.64 10.24 26.29
N ILE A 220 -21.57 10.72 26.91
CA ILE A 220 -21.62 11.71 27.99
C ILE A 220 -22.16 13.06 27.49
N ASP A 221 -22.85 13.79 28.36
CA ASP A 221 -23.36 15.14 28.10
C ASP A 221 -22.49 16.23 28.75
N ALA A 222 -22.92 17.50 28.66
CA ALA A 222 -22.16 18.62 29.18
C ALA A 222 -22.00 18.60 30.70
N GLN A 223 -22.99 18.08 31.43
CA GLN A 223 -22.95 17.95 32.88
C GLN A 223 -21.95 16.87 33.30
N ASP A 224 -21.96 15.72 32.61
CA ASP A 224 -20.98 14.66 32.81
C ASP A 224 -19.56 15.14 32.53
N VAL A 225 -19.37 15.87 31.42
CA VAL A 225 -18.07 16.47 31.04
C VAL A 225 -17.54 17.36 32.16
N ALA A 226 -18.36 18.25 32.71
CA ALA A 226 -17.95 19.13 33.81
C ALA A 226 -17.59 18.33 35.07
N ALA A 227 -18.38 17.33 35.43
CA ALA A 227 -18.14 16.47 36.59
C ALA A 227 -16.86 15.63 36.43
N LEU A 228 -16.60 15.08 35.24
CA LEU A 228 -15.41 14.29 34.94
C LEU A 228 -14.15 15.15 34.99
N LYS A 229 -14.16 16.38 34.43
CA LYS A 229 -13.02 17.31 34.56
C LYS A 229 -12.68 17.61 36.01
N ALA A 230 -13.70 17.88 36.84
CA ALA A 230 -13.50 18.12 38.27
C ALA A 230 -12.89 16.90 38.99
N LYS A 231 -13.37 15.68 38.68
CA LYS A 231 -12.79 14.43 39.21
C LYS A 231 -11.35 14.23 38.76
N ILE A 232 -11.02 14.50 37.49
CA ILE A 232 -9.66 14.39 36.98
C ILE A 232 -8.72 15.36 37.72
N LEU A 233 -9.11 16.62 37.91
CA LEU A 233 -8.30 17.59 38.66
C LEU A 233 -8.14 17.22 40.14
N ALA A 234 -9.15 16.58 40.73
CA ALA A 234 -9.09 16.09 42.12
C ALA A 234 -8.28 14.78 42.28
N SER A 235 -7.87 14.12 41.18
CA SER A 235 -7.19 12.82 41.23
C SER A 235 -5.74 12.87 41.75
N GLY A 236 -5.16 14.08 41.87
CA GLY A 236 -3.74 14.27 42.18
C GLY A 236 -2.82 14.22 40.95
N LEU A 237 -3.36 13.96 39.75
CA LEU A 237 -2.61 14.16 38.51
C LEU A 237 -2.28 15.64 38.31
N THR A 238 -1.02 15.92 38.00
CA THR A 238 -0.55 17.29 37.76
C THR A 238 -0.94 17.78 36.36
N ILE A 239 -1.03 19.10 36.20
CA ILE A 239 -1.27 19.73 34.88
C ILE A 239 -0.26 19.22 33.82
N PRO A 240 1.06 19.21 34.07
CA PRO A 240 2.02 18.68 33.10
C PRO A 240 1.76 17.22 32.69
N GLN A 241 1.34 16.36 33.63
CA GLN A 241 0.99 14.97 33.32
C GLN A 241 -0.22 14.87 32.41
N LEU A 242 -1.30 15.61 32.73
CA LEU A 242 -2.54 15.62 31.93
C LEU A 242 -2.31 16.14 30.51
N VAL A 243 -1.63 17.29 30.39
CA VAL A 243 -1.32 17.90 29.09
C VAL A 243 -0.38 17.01 28.28
N SER A 244 0.67 16.44 28.89
CA SER A 244 1.62 15.58 28.18
C SER A 244 0.98 14.30 27.67
N THR A 245 0.12 13.65 28.47
CA THR A 245 -0.57 12.42 28.05
C THR A 245 -1.59 12.69 26.95
N ALA A 246 -2.36 13.78 27.04
CA ALA A 246 -3.29 14.16 25.97
C ALA A 246 -2.56 14.49 24.67
N TRP A 247 -1.47 15.26 24.75
CA TRP A 247 -0.63 15.58 23.60
C TRP A 247 -0.03 14.33 22.98
N ALA A 248 0.63 13.47 23.78
CA ALA A 248 1.23 12.22 23.30
C ALA A 248 0.21 11.31 22.58
N SER A 249 -1.05 11.32 23.01
CA SER A 249 -2.10 10.55 22.35
C SER A 249 -2.53 11.18 21.02
N ALA A 250 -2.71 12.50 20.98
CA ALA A 250 -3.23 13.19 19.81
C ALA A 250 -2.18 13.46 18.73
N SER A 251 -0.93 13.73 19.11
CA SER A 251 0.14 14.19 18.21
C SER A 251 0.71 13.09 17.31
N THR A 252 0.21 11.86 17.41
CA THR A 252 0.52 10.79 16.45
C THR A 252 -0.18 10.97 15.12
N PHE A 253 -1.18 11.86 15.05
CA PHE A 253 -1.90 12.17 13.83
C PHE A 253 -0.96 12.78 12.78
N ARG A 254 -1.13 12.35 11.53
CA ARG A 254 -0.45 12.95 10.37
C ARG A 254 -1.41 13.14 9.21
N GLY A 255 -1.43 14.34 8.63
CA GLY A 255 -2.37 14.70 7.56
C GLY A 255 -2.11 14.01 6.22
N SER A 256 -0.90 13.47 6.01
CA SER A 256 -0.48 12.81 4.77
C SER A 256 -1.34 11.59 4.45
N ASP A 257 -1.47 10.65 5.38
CA ASP A 257 -2.26 9.42 5.24
C ASP A 257 -3.42 9.31 6.25
N LYS A 258 -3.58 10.34 7.10
CA LYS A 258 -4.65 10.48 8.10
C LYS A 258 -4.65 9.38 9.17
N ARG A 259 -3.51 8.69 9.35
CA ARG A 259 -3.30 7.75 10.46
C ARG A 259 -2.99 8.49 11.76
N GLY A 260 -3.06 7.75 12.87
CA GLY A 260 -2.79 8.25 14.21
C GLY A 260 -3.93 9.10 14.79
N GLY A 261 -3.63 9.82 15.86
CA GLY A 261 -4.58 10.60 16.64
C GLY A 261 -5.07 9.87 17.90
N ALA A 262 -5.88 10.57 18.70
CA ALA A 262 -6.28 10.10 20.02
C ALA A 262 -7.40 9.03 20.00
N ASN A 263 -8.16 8.94 18.90
CA ASN A 263 -9.25 7.97 18.79
C ASN A 263 -8.73 6.52 18.87
N GLY A 264 -9.48 5.67 19.57
CA GLY A 264 -9.08 4.30 19.92
C GLY A 264 -8.17 4.17 21.15
N ALA A 265 -7.68 5.29 21.72
CA ALA A 265 -6.76 5.32 22.86
C ALA A 265 -5.57 4.36 22.69
N ARG A 266 -4.98 4.34 21.49
CA ARG A 266 -3.85 3.47 21.15
C ARG A 266 -2.61 3.74 21.99
N ILE A 267 -2.53 4.90 22.64
CA ILE A 267 -1.44 5.25 23.58
C ILE A 267 -1.28 4.23 24.72
N ARG A 268 -2.34 3.53 25.12
CA ARG A 268 -2.28 2.47 26.16
C ARG A 268 -1.83 1.11 25.63
N LEU A 269 -1.73 0.95 24.31
CA LEU A 269 -1.43 -0.31 23.63
C LEU A 269 0.01 -0.31 23.11
N ALA A 270 0.54 -1.49 22.83
CA ALA A 270 1.81 -1.61 22.12
C ALA A 270 1.67 -1.09 20.67
N PRO A 271 2.69 -0.42 20.11
CA PRO A 271 3.95 -0.05 20.76
C PRO A 271 3.91 1.30 21.51
N GLN A 272 2.84 2.09 21.36
CA GLN A 272 2.81 3.49 21.85
C GLN A 272 3.05 3.64 23.35
N LYS A 273 2.57 2.68 24.15
CA LYS A 273 2.78 2.69 25.61
C LYS A 273 4.25 2.58 26.03
N ASP A 274 5.09 2.04 25.15
CA ASP A 274 6.52 1.76 25.41
C ASP A 274 7.45 2.72 24.66
N TRP A 275 6.92 3.70 23.92
CA TRP A 275 7.75 4.70 23.25
C TRP A 275 8.46 5.60 24.27
N ASP A 276 9.77 5.75 24.16
CA ASP A 276 10.59 6.57 25.08
C ASP A 276 10.06 8.01 25.20
N VAL A 277 9.65 8.60 24.08
CA VAL A 277 9.08 9.96 24.04
C VAL A 277 7.80 10.11 24.86
N ASN A 278 7.07 9.02 25.08
CA ASN A 278 5.84 8.99 25.85
C ASN A 278 6.08 8.79 27.36
N GLN A 279 7.34 8.66 27.80
CA GLN A 279 7.71 8.47 29.21
C GLN A 279 6.95 7.31 29.87
N PRO A 280 7.21 6.05 29.49
CA PRO A 280 6.35 4.89 29.79
C PRO A 280 5.93 4.74 31.26
N ALA A 281 6.85 4.96 32.20
CA ALA A 281 6.55 4.87 33.63
C ALA A 281 5.53 5.94 34.09
N GLN A 282 5.72 7.20 33.66
CA GLN A 282 4.79 8.28 33.96
C GLN A 282 3.45 8.04 33.27
N LEU A 283 3.47 7.66 31.99
CA LEU A 283 2.27 7.38 31.22
C LEU A 283 1.43 6.28 31.88
N ALA A 284 2.05 5.19 32.34
CA ALA A 284 1.37 4.10 33.03
C ALA A 284 0.62 4.58 34.28
N THR A 285 1.23 5.45 35.10
CA THR A 285 0.58 6.04 36.28
C THR A 285 -0.63 6.89 35.90
N VAL A 286 -0.50 7.73 34.86
CA VAL A 286 -1.61 8.57 34.38
C VAL A 286 -2.76 7.71 33.86
N LEU A 287 -2.47 6.74 32.99
CA LEU A 287 -3.47 5.85 32.40
C LEU A 287 -4.19 5.02 33.47
N GLN A 288 -3.48 4.46 34.44
CA GLN A 288 -4.09 3.70 35.54
C GLN A 288 -5.07 4.56 36.35
N THR A 289 -4.73 5.84 36.58
CA THR A 289 -5.58 6.78 37.30
C THR A 289 -6.84 7.13 36.48
N LEU A 290 -6.67 7.43 35.18
CA LEU A 290 -7.79 7.72 34.28
C LEU A 290 -8.71 6.50 34.08
N GLU A 291 -8.16 5.29 34.03
CA GLU A 291 -8.92 4.03 33.97
C GLU A 291 -9.74 3.80 35.24
N GLY A 292 -9.21 4.17 36.42
CA GLY A 292 -9.96 4.16 37.66
C GLY A 292 -11.18 5.09 37.60
N ILE A 293 -10.97 6.35 37.18
CA ILE A 293 -12.04 7.34 36.99
C ILE A 293 -13.08 6.85 35.97
N GLN A 294 -12.63 6.25 34.86
CA GLN A 294 -13.49 5.67 33.84
C GLN A 294 -14.41 4.60 34.42
N ARG A 295 -13.83 3.65 35.16
CA ARG A 295 -14.55 2.53 35.75
C ARG A 295 -15.59 3.03 36.74
N ASP A 296 -15.22 3.95 37.61
CA ASP A 296 -16.11 4.50 38.63
C ASP A 296 -17.27 5.28 38.00
N PHE A 297 -16.99 6.08 36.96
CA PHE A 297 -18.05 6.79 36.23
C PHE A 297 -19.00 5.82 35.55
N ASN A 298 -18.48 4.86 34.79
CA ASN A 298 -19.28 3.91 34.01
C ASN A 298 -20.13 3.00 34.91
N ASN A 299 -19.61 2.57 36.06
CA ASN A 299 -20.35 1.74 37.02
C ASN A 299 -21.47 2.51 37.75
N ALA A 300 -21.35 3.84 37.85
CA ALA A 300 -22.36 4.69 38.47
C ALA A 300 -23.51 5.06 37.53
N GLN A 301 -23.38 4.82 36.22
CA GLN A 301 -24.42 5.15 35.26
C GLN A 301 -25.57 4.14 35.28
N SER A 302 -26.79 4.65 35.12
CA SER A 302 -27.97 3.87 34.74
C SER A 302 -28.39 4.28 33.32
N GLY A 303 -28.91 3.35 32.51
CA GLY A 303 -29.36 3.65 31.14
C GLY A 303 -28.29 3.55 30.05
N GLY A 304 -27.21 2.80 30.28
CA GLY A 304 -26.24 2.44 29.23
C GLY A 304 -25.29 3.56 28.81
N LYS A 305 -25.26 4.70 29.52
CA LYS A 305 -24.28 5.77 29.30
C LYS A 305 -22.89 5.33 29.74
N LYS A 306 -21.86 5.63 28.94
CA LYS A 306 -20.45 5.36 29.25
C LYS A 306 -19.54 6.44 28.68
N VAL A 307 -18.33 6.55 29.25
CA VAL A 307 -17.22 7.32 28.69
C VAL A 307 -16.09 6.39 28.27
N SER A 308 -15.48 6.66 27.11
CA SER A 308 -14.32 5.93 26.63
C SER A 308 -13.03 6.45 27.30
N LEU A 309 -12.00 5.62 27.36
CA LEU A 309 -10.70 6.07 27.86
C LEU A 309 -10.05 7.08 26.88
N ALA A 310 -10.34 6.96 25.58
CA ALA A 310 -9.89 7.92 24.57
C ALA A 310 -10.42 9.33 24.88
N ASP A 311 -11.71 9.44 25.19
CA ASP A 311 -12.30 10.71 25.58
C ASP A 311 -11.73 11.22 26.90
N LEU A 312 -11.53 10.37 27.91
CA LEU A 312 -10.97 10.79 29.20
C LEU A 312 -9.53 11.30 29.11
N ILE A 313 -8.70 10.70 28.25
CA ILE A 313 -7.33 11.18 27.99
C ILE A 313 -7.37 12.61 27.45
N VAL A 314 -8.19 12.86 26.42
CA VAL A 314 -8.33 14.19 25.82
C VAL A 314 -8.97 15.16 26.81
N LEU A 315 -10.02 14.73 27.51
CA LEU A 315 -10.74 15.54 28.49
C LEU A 315 -9.84 15.97 29.65
N GLY A 316 -8.92 15.11 30.08
CA GLY A 316 -7.89 15.43 31.07
C GLY A 316 -6.96 16.55 30.59
N GLY A 317 -6.49 16.49 29.34
CA GLY A 317 -5.73 17.58 28.73
C GLY A 317 -6.52 18.89 28.61
N CYS A 318 -7.84 18.82 28.39
CA CYS A 318 -8.73 19.99 28.37
C CYS A 318 -9.16 20.48 29.76
N ALA A 319 -8.82 19.77 30.83
CA ALA A 319 -9.12 20.16 32.22
C ALA A 319 -7.95 20.91 32.87
N GLY A 320 -6.72 20.51 32.52
CA GLY A 320 -5.49 21.15 32.95
C GLY A 320 -5.08 22.36 32.11
#